data_AF-A0A8T0MIC2-F1
#
_entry.id   AF-A0A8T0MIC2-F1
#
_cell.length_a   1.000
_cell.length_b   1.000
_cell.length_c   1.000
_cell.angle_alpha   90.00
_cell.angle_beta   90.00
_cell.angle_gamma   90.00
#
_symmetry.space_group_name_H-M   'P 1'
#
loop_
_entity.id
_entity.type
_entity.pdbx_description
1 polymer ?
#
loop_
_entity_poly.entity_id
_entity_poly.type
_entity_poly.pdbx_seq_one_letter_code
_entity_poly.pdbx_strand_id
1 'polypeptide(L)'
;MEHFEQDFNYFHEKDPVTKMTVKKHPVMNIKRQDLSSFVSSFPGEDPKMLSNFNDLLKRILVLDPEKRLKVEQALNHPFVSGV
;
A
#
# COMPACT_ATOMS: atom_id res chain seq x y z
N MET A 1 -30.22 -7.36 -9.89
CA MET A 1 -29.40 -6.17 -10.18
C MET A 1 -28.71 -5.83 -8.88
N GLU A 2 -27.41 -6.13 -8.76
CA GLU A 2 -26.66 -5.79 -7.55
C GLU A 2 -26.36 -4.29 -7.58
N HIS A 3 -26.91 -3.55 -6.62
CA HIS A 3 -26.72 -2.11 -6.50
C HIS A 3 -25.55 -1.86 -5.55
N PHE A 4 -24.56 -1.09 -6.00
CA PHE A 4 -23.51 -0.56 -5.11
C PHE A 4 -24.15 0.35 -4.06
N GLU A 5 -23.61 0.36 -2.84
CA GLU A 5 -23.96 1.40 -1.89
C GLU A 5 -23.39 2.75 -2.33
N GLN A 6 -23.96 3.85 -1.83
CA GLN A 6 -23.66 5.23 -2.22
C GLN A 6 -22.17 5.59 -2.11
N ASP A 7 -21.42 4.88 -1.26
CA ASP A 7 -19.98 5.05 -1.05
C ASP A 7 -19.10 4.11 -1.91
N PHE A 8 -19.70 3.33 -2.83
CA PHE A 8 -19.04 2.36 -3.73
C PHE A 8 -18.13 1.30 -3.07
N ASN A 9 -18.16 1.21 -1.74
CA ASN A 9 -17.25 0.34 -0.98
C ASN A 9 -17.72 -1.13 -0.93
N TYR A 10 -18.99 -1.39 -1.22
CA TYR A 10 -19.62 -2.71 -1.07
C TYR A 10 -20.73 -2.94 -2.09
N PHE A 11 -20.98 -4.22 -2.39
CA PHE A 11 -22.20 -4.68 -3.04
C PHE A 11 -22.93 -5.69 -2.14
N HIS A 12 -24.25 -5.82 -2.35
CA HIS A 12 -25.10 -6.76 -1.63
C HIS A 12 -25.29 -8.04 -2.45
N GLU A 13 -24.67 -9.12 -1.99
CA GLU A 13 -24.83 -10.45 -2.57
C GLU A 13 -25.64 -11.34 -1.61
N LYS A 14 -26.51 -12.19 -2.16
CA LYS A 14 -27.18 -13.23 -1.34
C LYS A 14 -26.25 -14.43 -1.22
N ASP A 15 -25.91 -14.77 0.02
CA ASP A 15 -25.15 -15.98 0.29
C ASP A 15 -25.94 -17.23 -0.17
N PRO A 16 -25.34 -18.11 -0.99
CA PRO A 16 -26.07 -19.21 -1.60
C PRO A 16 -26.51 -20.29 -0.60
N VAL A 17 -25.85 -20.39 0.55
CA VAL A 17 -26.07 -21.41 1.59
C VAL A 17 -27.07 -20.92 2.63
N THR A 18 -26.81 -19.75 3.20
CA THR A 18 -27.58 -19.18 4.32
C THR A 18 -28.76 -18.31 3.85
N LYS A 19 -28.79 -17.94 2.56
CA LYS A 19 -29.77 -17.03 1.94
C LYS A 19 -29.82 -15.63 2.54
N MET A 20 -28.89 -15.29 3.44
CA MET A 20 -28.78 -13.97 4.02
C MET A 20 -28.11 -13.00 3.05
N THR A 21 -28.53 -11.74 3.07
CA THR A 21 -27.86 -10.67 2.32
C THR A 21 -26.60 -10.27 3.08
N VAL A 22 -25.44 -10.43 2.44
CA VAL A 22 -24.15 -10.05 3.01
C VAL A 22 -23.53 -8.89 2.23
N LYS A 23 -22.87 -7.98 2.95
CA LYS A 23 -22.06 -6.92 2.34
C LYS A 23 -20.73 -7.52 1.90
N LYS A 24 -20.44 -7.50 0.61
CA LYS A 24 -19.14 -7.92 0.08
C LYS A 24 -18.39 -6.72 -0.48
N HIS A 25 -17.10 -6.67 -0.19
CA HIS A 25 -16.21 -5.73 -0.86
C HIS A 25 -16.03 -6.16 -2.32
N PRO A 26 -16.14 -5.24 -3.29
CA PRO A 26 -15.67 -5.51 -4.63
C PRO A 26 -14.18 -5.82 -4.53
N VAL A 27 -13.77 -6.99 -5.02
CA VAL A 27 -12.36 -7.31 -5.22
C VAL A 27 -11.88 -6.36 -6.31
N MET A 28 -11.43 -5.17 -5.91
CA MET A 28 -10.84 -4.23 -6.84
C MET A 28 -9.62 -4.93 -7.45
N ASN A 29 -9.55 -4.93 -8.77
CA ASN A 29 -8.37 -5.35 -9.52
C ASN A 29 -7.27 -4.31 -9.26
N ILE A 30 -6.73 -4.28 -8.03
CA ILE A 30 -5.63 -3.41 -7.64
C ILE A 30 -4.45 -3.87 -8.47
N LYS A 31 -4.22 -3.17 -9.59
CA LYS A 31 -2.98 -3.31 -10.33
C LYS A 31 -1.87 -3.02 -9.32
N ARG A 32 -0.91 -3.93 -9.19
CA ARG A 32 0.26 -3.72 -8.35
C ARG A 32 0.96 -2.47 -8.86
N GLN A 33 0.71 -1.33 -8.22
CA GLN A 33 1.39 -0.10 -8.51
C GLN A 33 2.73 -0.18 -7.78
N ASP A 34 3.82 -0.08 -8.54
CA ASP A 34 5.14 -0.08 -7.95
C ASP A 34 5.32 1.20 -7.14
N LEU A 35 5.75 1.05 -5.89
CA LEU A 35 5.96 2.16 -4.97
C LEU A 35 6.96 3.18 -5.54
N SER A 36 7.92 2.73 -6.35
CA SER A 36 8.87 3.59 -7.04
C SER A 36 8.19 4.54 -8.00
N SER A 37 7.21 4.06 -8.76
CA SER A 37 6.47 4.89 -9.72
C SER A 37 5.64 5.95 -9.02
N PHE A 38 5.10 5.64 -7.83
CA PHE A 38 4.37 6.61 -7.01
C PHE A 38 5.30 7.68 -6.45
N VAL A 39 6.40 7.28 -5.80
CA VAL A 39 7.35 8.21 -5.16
C VAL A 39 8.05 9.10 -6.20
N SER A 40 8.36 8.59 -7.39
CA SER A 40 9.01 9.39 -8.44
C SER A 40 8.11 10.46 -9.06
N SER A 41 6.80 10.44 -8.76
CA SER A 41 5.82 11.37 -9.31
C SER A 41 5.66 12.64 -8.47
N PHE A 42 6.38 12.79 -7.35
CA PHE A 42 6.33 14.01 -6.53
C PHE A 42 7.09 15.16 -7.21
N PRO A 43 6.41 16.23 -7.65
CA PRO A 43 7.06 17.34 -8.33
C PRO A 43 7.84 18.22 -7.35
N GLY A 44 9.06 18.63 -7.74
CA GLY A 44 9.86 19.60 -6.98
C GLY A 44 10.77 19.01 -5.89
N GLU A 45 10.73 17.70 -5.68
CA GLU A 45 11.61 17.00 -4.73
C GLU A 45 12.93 16.56 -5.37
N ASP A 46 13.98 16.46 -4.56
CA ASP A 46 15.29 16.02 -5.02
C ASP A 46 15.29 14.50 -5.38
N PRO A 47 15.79 14.11 -6.58
CA PRO A 47 15.79 12.70 -7.00
C PRO A 47 16.56 11.76 -6.07
N LYS A 48 17.63 12.23 -5.43
CA LYS A 48 18.41 11.42 -4.47
C LYS A 48 17.60 11.22 -3.19
N MET A 49 16.92 12.25 -2.70
CA MET A 49 16.01 12.15 -1.56
C MET A 49 14.85 11.17 -1.84
N LEU A 50 14.21 11.26 -3.00
CA LEU A 50 13.13 10.33 -3.41
C LEU A 50 13.63 8.88 -3.55
N SER A 51 14.84 8.69 -4.07
CA SER A 51 15.47 7.37 -4.16
C SER A 51 15.74 6.77 -2.77
N ASN A 52 16.31 7.58 -1.87
CA ASN A 52 16.55 7.18 -0.48
C ASN A 52 15.24 6.88 0.27
N PHE A 53 14.19 7.64 0.01
CA PHE A 53 12.87 7.39 0.60
C PHE A 53 12.30 6.04 0.16
N ASN A 54 12.37 5.76 -1.14
CA ASN A 54 11.91 4.51 -1.72
C ASN A 54 12.69 3.30 -1.16
N ASP A 55 14.02 3.40 -1.03
CA ASP A 55 14.82 2.33 -0.41
C ASP A 55 14.42 2.07 1.05
N LEU A 56 14.19 3.14 1.82
CA LEU A 56 13.73 3.02 3.21
C LEU A 56 12.39 2.27 3.29
N LEU A 57 11.41 2.68 2.48
CA LEU A 57 10.09 2.04 2.46
C LEU A 57 10.18 0.58 2.04
N LYS A 58 10.99 0.25 1.02
CA LYS A 58 11.20 -1.14 0.58
C LYS A 58 11.72 -2.02 1.71
N ARG A 59 12.61 -1.50 2.56
CA ARG A 59 13.21 -2.23 3.68
C ARG A 59 12.28 -2.33 4.90
N ILE A 60 11.43 -1.33 5.14
CA ILE A 60 10.43 -1.36 6.24
C ILE A 60 9.22 -2.24 5.89
N LEU A 61 8.79 -2.23 4.64
CA LEU A 61 7.60 -2.97 4.17
C LEU A 61 7.89 -4.42 3.77
N VAL A 62 9.05 -4.96 4.14
CA VAL A 62 9.35 -6.38 3.96
C VAL A 62 8.35 -7.23 4.76
N LEU A 63 7.72 -8.18 4.06
CA LEU A 63 6.71 -9.07 4.62
C LEU A 63 7.29 -9.98 5.71
N ASP A 64 8.51 -10.47 5.47
CA ASP A 64 9.27 -11.29 6.41
C ASP A 64 9.84 -10.40 7.53
N PRO A 65 9.40 -10.57 8.80
CA PRO A 65 9.82 -9.71 9.90
C PRO A 65 11.31 -9.85 10.23
N GLU A 66 11.91 -11.02 10.01
CA GLU A 66 13.34 -11.26 10.26
C GLU A 66 14.23 -10.49 9.27
N LYS A 67 13.71 -10.22 8.07
CA LYS A 67 14.38 -9.45 7.01
C LYS A 67 13.98 -7.97 7.00
N ARG A 68 13.03 -7.57 7.85
CA ARG A 68 12.59 -6.18 7.94
C ARG A 68 13.68 -5.32 8.56
N LEU A 69 13.78 -4.08 8.09
CA LEU A 69 14.72 -3.10 8.63
C LEU A 69 14.54 -2.95 10.14
N LYS A 70 15.63 -3.11 10.90
CA LYS A 70 15.65 -2.84 12.34
C LYS A 70 15.62 -1.34 12.62
N VAL A 71 15.13 -0.96 13.80
CA VAL A 71 15.03 0.45 14.22
C VAL A 71 16.38 1.16 14.14
N GLU A 72 17.45 0.56 14.65
CA GLU A 72 18.79 1.15 14.61
C GLU A 72 19.28 1.39 13.18
N GLN A 73 18.95 0.50 12.24
CA GLN A 73 19.30 0.65 10.83
C GLN A 73 18.43 1.71 10.14
N ALA A 74 17.17 1.84 10.54
CA ALA A 74 16.28 2.88 10.03
C ALA A 74 16.74 4.27 10.45
N LEU A 75 17.19 4.44 11.70
CA LEU A 75 17.74 5.70 12.20
C LEU A 75 19.01 6.12 11.46
N ASN A 76 19.84 5.15 11.07
CA ASN A 76 21.07 5.38 10.29
C ASN A 76 20.83 5.44 8.77
N HIS A 77 19.59 5.36 8.30
CA HIS A 77 19.30 5.36 6.87
C HIS A 77 19.58 6.75 6.26
N PRO A 78 20.14 6.87 5.03
CA PRO A 78 20.43 8.16 4.39
C PRO A 78 19.23 9.10 4.30
N PHE A 79 18.03 8.54 4.16
CA PHE A 79 16.78 9.31 4.16
C PHE A 79 16.50 10.02 5.49
N VAL A 80 16.84 9.39 6.63
CA VAL A 80 16.57 9.91 7.97
C VAL A 80 17.74 10.76 8.48
N SER A 81 18.96 10.31 8.22
CA SER A 81 20.19 10.94 8.69
C SER A 81 20.63 12.14 7.86
N GLY A 82 20.14 12.29 6.62
CA GLY A 82 20.43 13.43 5.76
C GLY A 82 21.87 13.48 5.21
N VAL A 83 22.63 12.38 5.33
CA VAL A 83 24.01 12.22 4.82
C VAL A 83 24.08 11.43 3.52
#